data_AF-A0A7L1D9B9-F1
#
_entry.id   AF-A0A7L1D9B9-F1
#
_cell.length_a   1.000
_cell.length_b   1.000
_cell.length_c   1.000
_cell.angle_alpha   90.00
_cell.angle_beta   90.00
_cell.angle_gamma   90.00
#
_symmetry.space_group_name_H-M   'P 1'
#
loop_
_entity.id
_entity.type
_entity.pdbx_description
1 polymer ?
#
loop_
_entity_poly.entity_id
_entity_poly.type
_entity_poly.pdbx_seq_one_letter_code
_entity_poly.pdbx_strand_id
1 'polypeptide(L)'
;VAAQNCRKRKLNAILNLEEDICNLQTQKETLRKERSQCSQSISQIKHKLNNLYHDIFSRLRDDQGRPVNPQQYVIHCDSNGSVFIIPKYL
;
A
#
# COMPACT_ATOMS: atom_id res chain seq x y z
N VAL A 1 -34.18 -41.26 -21.73
CA VAL A 1 -32.90 -41.33 -20.97
C VAL A 1 -31.93 -40.19 -21.33
N ALA A 2 -31.50 -40.04 -22.59
CA ALA A 2 -30.50 -39.01 -22.95
C ALA A 2 -30.91 -37.56 -22.62
N ALA A 3 -32.15 -37.17 -22.90
CA ALA A 3 -32.66 -35.83 -22.59
C ALA A 3 -32.68 -35.53 -21.08
N GLN A 4 -32.99 -36.52 -20.24
CA GLN A 4 -33.00 -36.37 -18.78
C GLN A 4 -31.58 -36.21 -18.23
N ASN A 5 -30.62 -36.98 -18.76
CA ASN A 5 -29.20 -36.83 -18.41
C ASN A 5 -28.64 -35.48 -18.85
N CYS A 6 -29.04 -34.97 -20.03
CA CYS A 6 -28.69 -33.62 -20.47
C CYS A 6 -29.25 -32.56 -19.51
N ARG A 7 -30.52 -32.67 -19.14
CA ARG A 7 -31.16 -31.77 -18.17
C ARG A 7 -30.47 -31.81 -16.80
N LYS A 8 -30.13 -33.00 -16.30
CA LYS A 8 -29.42 -33.17 -15.02
C LYS A 8 -28.03 -32.51 -15.06
N ARG A 9 -27.26 -32.72 -16.13
CA ARG A 9 -25.95 -32.07 -16.30
C ARG A 9 -26.06 -30.55 -16.37
N LYS A 10 -27.04 -30.03 -17.10
CA LYS A 10 -27.28 -28.58 -17.19
C LYS A 10 -27.63 -27.99 -15.82
N LEU A 11 -28.48 -28.68 -15.05
CA LEU A 11 -28.82 -28.24 -13.70
C LEU A 11 -27.61 -28.23 -12.77
N ASN A 12 -26.81 -29.31 -12.76
CA ASN A 12 -25.59 -29.37 -11.96
C ASN A 12 -24.59 -28.27 -12.34
N ALA A 13 -24.44 -27.98 -13.64
CA ALA A 13 -23.57 -26.90 -14.09
C ALA A 13 -24.06 -25.53 -13.59
N ILE A 14 -25.37 -25.28 -13.59
CA ILE A 14 -25.94 -24.04 -13.03
C ILE A 14 -25.64 -23.93 -11.54
N LEU A 15 -25.89 -24.99 -10.76
CA LEU A 15 -25.65 -24.98 -9.32
C LEU A 15 -24.18 -24.75 -8.98
N ASN A 16 -23.25 -25.42 -9.70
CA ASN A 16 -21.83 -25.21 -9.50
C ASN A 16 -21.41 -23.76 -9.84
N LEU A 17 -21.97 -23.18 -10.90
CA LEU A 17 -21.70 -21.78 -11.26
C LEU A 17 -22.24 -20.81 -10.21
N GLU A 18 -23.40 -21.09 -9.61
CA GLU A 18 -23.94 -20.28 -8.51
C GLU A 18 -23.04 -20.33 -7.28
N GLU A 19 -22.51 -21.51 -6.93
CA GLU A 19 -21.53 -21.68 -5.86
C GLU A 19 -20.22 -20.92 -6.16
N ASP A 20 -19.69 -21.07 -7.38
CA ASP A 20 -18.48 -20.38 -7.81
C ASP A 20 -18.64 -18.86 -7.76
N ILE A 21 -19.79 -18.33 -8.19
CA ILE A 21 -20.11 -16.89 -8.09
C ILE A 21 -20.11 -16.44 -6.64
N CYS A 22 -20.75 -17.19 -5.74
CA CYS A 22 -20.79 -16.87 -4.31
C CYS A 22 -19.39 -16.85 -3.69
N ASN A 23 -18.58 -17.86 -4.01
CA ASN A 23 -17.19 -17.97 -3.57
C ASN A 23 -16.34 -16.80 -4.08
N LEU A 24 -16.47 -16.44 -5.36
CA LEU A 24 -15.76 -15.31 -5.97
C LEU A 24 -16.18 -13.96 -5.38
N GLN A 25 -17.46 -13.78 -5.04
CA GLN A 25 -17.95 -12.59 -4.36
C GLN A 25 -17.32 -12.47 -2.97
N THR A 26 -17.31 -13.55 -2.19
CA THR A 26 -16.68 -13.58 -0.86
C THR A 26 -15.19 -13.27 -0.93
N GLN A 27 -14.45 -13.88 -1.87
CA GLN A 27 -13.02 -13.60 -2.07
C GLN A 27 -12.77 -12.13 -2.45
N LYS A 28 -13.60 -11.57 -3.34
CA LYS A 28 -13.52 -10.16 -3.75
C LYS A 28 -13.73 -9.21 -2.56
N GLU A 29 -14.64 -9.51 -1.66
CA GLU A 29 -14.88 -8.71 -0.45
C GLU A 29 -13.72 -8.78 0.52
N THR A 30 -13.16 -9.97 0.74
CA THR A 30 -11.94 -10.16 1.54
C THR A 30 -10.77 -9.34 0.98
N LEU A 31 -10.49 -9.45 -0.32
CA LEU A 31 -9.43 -8.68 -0.98
C LEU A 31 -9.65 -7.17 -0.88
N ARG A 32 -10.91 -6.70 -0.97
CA ARG A 32 -11.23 -5.27 -0.78
C ARG A 32 -10.91 -4.81 0.65
N LYS A 33 -11.23 -5.63 1.65
CA LYS A 33 -10.92 -5.34 3.05
C LYS A 33 -9.41 -5.29 3.28
N GLU A 34 -8.67 -6.27 2.79
CA GLU A 34 -7.20 -6.33 2.88
C GLU A 34 -6.55 -5.10 2.21
N ARG A 35 -7.00 -4.73 1.01
CA ARG A 35 -6.53 -3.53 0.31
C ARG A 35 -6.78 -2.27 1.13
N SER A 36 -7.95 -2.15 1.76
CA SER A 36 -8.28 -1.00 2.62
C SER A 36 -7.36 -0.94 3.83
N GLN A 37 -7.11 -2.07 4.50
CA GLN A 37 -6.21 -2.16 5.64
C GLN A 37 -4.77 -1.81 5.26
N CYS A 38 -4.26 -2.35 4.15
CA CYS A 38 -2.94 -2.02 3.63
C CYS A 38 -2.80 -0.52 3.33
N SER A 39 -3.82 0.07 2.71
CA SER A 39 -3.85 1.51 2.41
C SER A 39 -3.82 2.36 3.68
N GLN A 40 -4.54 1.94 4.73
CA GLN A 40 -4.51 2.61 6.02
C GLN A 40 -3.12 2.53 6.67
N SER A 41 -2.50 1.35 6.67
CA SER A 41 -1.13 1.16 7.20
C SER A 41 -0.10 2.01 6.45
N ILE A 42 -0.18 2.05 5.12
CA ILE A 42 0.69 2.91 4.29
C ILE A 42 0.49 4.38 4.66
N SER A 43 -0.75 4.84 4.83
CA SER A 43 -1.05 6.22 5.22
C SER A 43 -0.44 6.57 6.59
N GLN A 44 -0.55 5.65 7.57
CA GLN A 44 0.05 5.83 8.90
C GLN A 44 1.57 5.92 8.85
N ILE A 45 2.23 5.06 8.06
CA ILE A 45 3.69 5.09 7.89
C ILE A 45 4.12 6.40 7.21
N LYS A 46 3.43 6.82 6.15
CA LYS A 46 3.69 8.12 5.49
C LYS A 46 3.56 9.29 6.47
N HIS A 47 2.54 9.27 7.32
CA HIS A 47 2.36 10.31 8.33
C HIS A 47 3.50 10.32 9.36
N LYS A 48 3.89 9.16 9.89
CA LYS A 48 5.04 9.03 10.81
C LYS A 48 6.34 9.51 10.16
N LEU A 49 6.57 9.15 8.90
CA LEU A 49 7.75 9.57 8.14
C LEU A 49 7.78 11.09 7.94
N ASN A 50 6.65 11.70 7.57
CA ASN A 50 6.55 13.16 7.42
C ASN A 50 6.82 13.88 8.73
N ASN A 51 6.31 13.37 9.85
CA ASN A 51 6.57 13.95 11.17
C ASN A 51 8.05 13.84 11.54
N LEU A 52 8.68 12.69 11.27
CA LEU A 52 10.12 12.50 11.49
C LEU A 52 10.95 13.45 10.60
N TYR A 53 10.58 13.60 9.34
CA TYR A 53 11.22 14.54 8.42
C TYR A 53 11.14 15.96 8.98
N HIS A 54 9.95 16.40 9.41
CA HIS A 54 9.78 17.72 10.01
C HIS A 54 10.60 17.90 11.29
N ASP A 55 10.61 16.92 12.20
CA ASP A 55 11.37 16.97 13.44
C ASP A 55 12.88 17.08 13.18
N ILE A 56 13.43 16.28 12.27
CA ILE A 56 14.85 16.33 11.91
C ILE A 56 15.20 17.71 11.34
N PHE A 57 14.47 18.19 10.32
CA PHE A 57 14.75 19.50 9.72
C PHE A 57 14.58 20.67 10.68
N SER A 58 13.68 20.55 11.67
CA SER A 58 13.53 21.59 12.70
C SER A 58 14.78 21.76 13.58
N ARG A 59 15.59 20.71 13.71
CA ARG A 59 16.80 20.67 14.54
C ARG A 59 18.09 20.85 13.74
N LEU A 60 18.06 20.55 12.44
CA LEU A 60 19.23 20.69 11.57
C LEU A 60 19.65 22.16 11.40
N ARG A 61 20.95 22.39 11.50
CA ARG A 61 21.61 23.67 11.25
C ARG A 61 22.80 23.46 10.32
N ASP A 62 23.09 24.45 9.47
CA ASP A 62 24.31 24.48 8.66
C ASP A 62 25.54 24.85 9.52
N ASP A 63 26.70 24.93 8.86
CA ASP A 63 27.98 25.32 9.46
C ASP A 63 27.97 26.74 10.07
N GLN A 64 27.07 27.60 9.60
CA GLN A 64 26.86 28.96 10.11
C GLN A 64 25.74 29.02 11.18
N GLY A 65 25.21 27.87 11.61
CA GLY A 65 24.15 27.78 12.59
C GLY A 65 22.76 28.16 12.09
N ARG A 66 22.56 28.30 10.77
CA ARG A 66 21.27 28.64 10.15
C ARG A 66 20.41 27.39 9.93
N PRO A 67 19.08 27.47 10.06
CA PRO A 67 18.19 26.34 9.77
C PRO A 67 18.34 25.82 8.34
N VAL A 68 18.41 24.50 8.18
CA VAL A 68 18.46 23.87 6.86
C VAL A 68 17.09 23.95 6.20
N ASN A 69 17.03 24.45 4.95
CA ASN A 69 15.78 24.57 4.21
C ASN A 69 15.32 23.19 3.67
N PRO A 70 14.17 22.64 4.11
CA PRO A 70 13.66 21.35 3.65
C PRO A 70 13.19 21.36 2.19
N GLN A 71 13.03 22.55 1.59
CA GLN A 71 12.72 22.69 0.17
C GLN A 71 13.96 22.51 -0.71
N GLN A 72 15.15 22.81 -0.19
CA GLN A 72 16.40 22.74 -0.94
C GLN A 72 17.17 21.45 -0.71
N TYR A 73 16.94 20.77 0.43
CA TYR A 73 17.67 19.56 0.80
C TYR A 73 16.73 18.38 1.09
N VAL A 74 17.24 17.17 0.94
CA VAL A 74 16.60 15.91 1.34
C VAL A 74 17.52 15.08 2.21
N ILE A 75 16.92 14.29 3.09
CA ILE A 75 17.60 13.26 3.86
C ILE A 75 17.69 12.01 3.00
N HIS A 76 18.91 11.52 2.76
CA HIS A 76 19.19 10.28 2.06
C HIS A 76 19.72 9.25 3.05
N CYS A 77 19.03 8.12 3.17
CA CYS A 77 19.47 6.99 3.97
C CYS A 77 19.99 5.90 3.03
N ASP A 78 21.26 5.57 3.15
CA ASP A 78 21.89 4.50 2.37
C ASP A 78 21.59 3.12 3.00
N SER A 79 21.71 2.08 2.19
CA SER A 79 21.55 0.66 2.55
C SER A 79 22.46 0.18 3.68
N ASN A 80 23.62 0.82 3.88
CA ASN A 80 24.54 0.58 4.99
C ASN A 80 24.11 1.29 6.30
N GLY A 81 22.99 2.02 6.29
CA GLY A 81 22.46 2.76 7.43
C GLY A 81 23.03 4.18 7.60
N SER A 82 23.93 4.63 6.71
CA SER A 82 24.44 6.00 6.72
C SER A 82 23.35 6.99 6.30
N VAL A 83 23.37 8.18 6.90
CA VAL A 83 22.38 9.23 6.65
C VAL A 83 23.09 10.50 6.19
N PHE A 84 22.65 11.03 5.04
CA PHE A 84 23.20 12.21 4.40
C PHE A 84 22.13 13.27 4.17
N ILE A 85 22.54 14.52 4.11
CA ILE A 85 21.70 15.63 3.65
C ILE A 85 22.24 16.06 2.30
N ILE A 86 21.43 15.93 1.25
CA ILE A 86 21.85 16.23 -0.12
C ILE A 86 20.94 17.31 -0.73
N PRO A 87 21.46 18.22 -1.56
CA PRO A 87 20.64 19.17 -2.31
C PRO A 87 19.63 18.44 -3.23
N LYS A 88 18.40 18.96 -3.34
CA LYS A 88 17.37 18.44 -4.25
C LYS A 88 17.67 18.72 -5.72
N TYR A 89 18.33 19.84 -5.97
CA TYR A 89 18.71 20.29 -7.30
C TYR A 89 20.24 20.37 -7.31
N LEU A 90 20.85 19.51 -8.12
CA LEU A 90 22.26 19.53 -8.49
C LEU A 90 22.38 20.15 -9.88
#